data_AF-A0A453QPB1-F1
#
_entry.id   AF-A0A453QPB1-F1
#
_cell.length_a   1.000
_cell.length_b   1.000
_cell.length_c   1.000
_cell.angle_alpha   90.00
_cell.angle_beta   90.00
_cell.angle_gamma   90.00
#
_symmetry.space_group_name_H-M   'P 1'
#
loop_
_entity.id
_entity.type
_entity.pdbx_description
1 polymer ?
#
loop_
_entity_poly.entity_id
_entity_poly.type
_entity_poly.pdbx_seq_one_letter_code
_entity_poly.pdbx_strand_id
1 'polypeptide(L)'
;MHVLPDSFDNLSSPCLPKKPWGDFPFTAFVAMLAALFTLAVDSLMLTFYNRNNKVVTPSTAAVASHESPEQGGHWHCHGHEHAHGHAHGMMSDKPEDAEAGRMQLRRNRVVVQVLEMGIVVHSVVIGLGMGASQSVCTIRPLVAAICFHQLFEGMGLGGCILQAEYGVKMKAGLVFFFSTTMPFGVALGLALTKVYRDNSPTALIVVGLLNAASAGLLHYMALVELLAADFLGPKLQGSVRLQLVCLAAVLLGAGAMSLMAKWA
;
A
#
# COMPACT_ATOMS: atom_id res chain seq x y z
N MET A 1 8.73 -4.54 -11.21
CA MET A 1 10.01 -4.75 -11.91
C MET A 1 10.45 -6.21 -11.96
N HIS A 2 10.30 -7.02 -10.91
CA HIS A 2 10.69 -8.44 -10.96
C HIS A 2 9.48 -9.39 -11.11
N VAL A 3 8.43 -9.25 -10.29
CA VAL A 3 7.26 -10.17 -10.33
C VAL A 3 6.45 -10.12 -11.63
N LEU A 4 6.27 -8.93 -12.20
CA LEU A 4 5.42 -8.77 -13.39
C LEU A 4 6.06 -9.41 -14.64
N PRO A 5 7.36 -9.20 -14.95
CA PRO A 5 8.06 -9.99 -15.97
C PRO A 5 8.01 -11.50 -15.74
N ASP A 6 8.25 -11.98 -14.52
CA ASP A 6 8.19 -13.41 -14.21
C ASP A 6 6.81 -14.01 -14.51
N SER A 7 5.74 -13.24 -14.30
CA SER A 7 4.39 -13.65 -14.70
C SER A 7 4.27 -13.80 -16.22
N PHE A 8 4.78 -12.83 -16.99
CA PHE A 8 4.76 -12.89 -18.45
C PHE A 8 5.55 -14.10 -18.96
N ASP A 9 6.72 -14.37 -18.40
CA ASP A 9 7.57 -15.50 -18.79
C ASP A 9 6.90 -16.84 -18.48
N ASN A 10 6.26 -16.96 -17.32
CA ASN A 10 5.54 -18.19 -16.94
C ASN A 10 4.29 -18.42 -17.79
N LEU A 11 3.47 -17.40 -18.02
CA LEU A 11 2.20 -17.53 -18.78
C LEU A 11 2.40 -17.55 -20.30
N SER A 12 3.56 -17.10 -20.80
CA SER A 12 3.92 -17.15 -22.22
C SER A 12 4.88 -18.31 -22.54
N SER A 13 5.14 -19.19 -21.57
CA SER A 13 6.08 -20.29 -21.71
C SER A 13 5.68 -21.25 -22.83
N PRO A 14 6.63 -21.76 -23.63
CA PRO A 14 6.37 -22.75 -24.68
C PRO A 14 5.85 -24.09 -24.14
N CYS A 15 5.95 -24.32 -22.83
CA CYS A 15 5.38 -25.48 -22.15
C CYS A 15 3.84 -25.41 -22.01
N LEU A 16 3.22 -24.27 -22.33
CA LEU A 16 1.77 -24.07 -22.32
C LEU A 16 1.18 -24.18 -23.73
N PRO A 17 -0.07 -24.68 -23.87
CA PRO A 17 -0.74 -24.71 -25.16
C PRO A 17 -0.98 -23.28 -25.68
N LYS A 18 -0.75 -23.06 -26.98
CA LYS A 18 -0.94 -21.75 -27.66
C LYS A 18 -2.30 -21.11 -27.35
N LYS A 19 -3.36 -21.91 -27.27
CA LYS A 19 -4.69 -21.46 -26.86
C LYS A 19 -5.02 -21.99 -25.46
N PRO A 20 -5.51 -21.15 -24.53
CA PRO A 20 -5.70 -19.69 -24.63
C PRO A 20 -4.45 -18.85 -24.31
N TRP A 21 -3.39 -19.45 -23.77
CA TRP A 21 -2.31 -18.74 -23.08
C TRP A 21 -1.44 -17.83 -23.96
N GLY A 22 -1.23 -18.20 -25.23
CA GLY A 22 -0.47 -17.38 -26.18
C GLY A 22 -1.31 -16.32 -26.92
N ASP A 23 -2.64 -16.45 -26.88
CA ASP A 23 -3.56 -15.56 -27.62
C ASP A 23 -4.07 -14.40 -26.76
N PHE A 24 -4.03 -14.51 -25.43
CA PHE A 24 -4.58 -13.52 -24.49
C PHE A 24 -3.57 -13.11 -23.41
N PRO A 25 -3.39 -11.80 -23.12
CA PRO A 25 -2.43 -11.31 -22.12
C PRO A 25 -2.95 -11.50 -20.68
N PHE A 26 -3.01 -12.76 -20.21
CA PHE A 26 -3.50 -13.11 -18.88
C PHE A 26 -2.78 -12.37 -17.76
N THR A 27 -1.47 -12.16 -17.86
CA THR A 27 -0.70 -11.40 -16.87
C THR A 27 -1.26 -10.00 -16.67
N ALA A 28 -1.44 -9.24 -17.74
CA ALA A 28 -1.94 -7.86 -17.66
C ALA A 28 -3.39 -7.82 -17.17
N PHE A 29 -4.24 -8.74 -17.66
CA PHE A 29 -5.63 -8.84 -17.26
C PHE A 29 -5.79 -9.12 -15.76
N VAL A 30 -5.07 -10.12 -15.24
CA VAL A 30 -5.14 -10.51 -13.82
C VAL A 30 -4.54 -9.43 -12.93
N ALA A 31 -3.44 -8.79 -13.33
CA ALA A 31 -2.88 -7.66 -12.60
C ALA A 31 -3.89 -6.49 -12.50
N MET A 32 -4.59 -6.18 -13.59
CA MET A 32 -5.62 -5.14 -13.58
C MET A 32 -6.81 -5.52 -12.69
N LEU A 33 -7.30 -6.75 -12.79
CA LEU A 33 -8.38 -7.25 -11.93
C LEU A 33 -7.99 -7.21 -10.45
N ALA A 34 -6.76 -7.59 -10.11
CA ALA A 34 -6.27 -7.53 -8.74
C ALA A 34 -6.22 -6.09 -8.23
N ALA A 35 -5.74 -5.12 -9.02
CA ALA A 35 -5.73 -3.71 -8.65
C ALA A 35 -7.16 -3.17 -8.43
N LEU A 36 -8.10 -3.50 -9.32
CA LEU A 36 -9.52 -3.11 -9.20
C LEU A 36 -10.18 -3.75 -7.97
N PHE A 37 -9.86 -5.02 -7.71
CA PHE A 37 -10.34 -5.72 -6.52
C PHE A 37 -9.82 -5.07 -5.25
N THR A 38 -8.54 -4.73 -5.17
CA THR A 38 -7.96 -4.03 -4.01
C THR A 38 -8.63 -2.67 -3.81
N LEU A 39 -8.84 -1.89 -4.88
CA LEU A 39 -9.61 -0.65 -4.83
C LEU A 39 -11.03 -0.85 -4.27
N ALA A 40 -11.72 -1.90 -4.74
CA ALA A 40 -13.07 -2.20 -4.27
C ALA A 40 -13.07 -2.56 -2.78
N VAL A 41 -12.11 -3.36 -2.32
CA VAL A 41 -11.96 -3.71 -0.90
C VAL A 41 -11.66 -2.48 -0.06
N ASP A 42 -10.70 -1.64 -0.46
CA ASP A 42 -10.37 -0.42 0.29
C ASP A 42 -11.58 0.53 0.38
N SER A 43 -12.26 0.77 -0.74
CA SER A 43 -13.46 1.61 -0.80
C SER A 43 -14.60 1.07 0.09
N LEU A 44 -14.84 -0.24 0.07
CA LEU A 44 -15.84 -0.88 0.91
C LEU A 44 -15.47 -0.80 2.38
N MET A 45 -14.20 -1.04 2.74
CA MET A 45 -13.71 -0.94 4.11
C MET A 45 -13.91 0.48 4.66
N LEU A 46 -13.50 1.50 3.91
CA LEU A 46 -13.74 2.90 4.29
C LEU A 46 -15.23 3.19 4.48
N THR A 47 -16.08 2.68 3.59
CA THR A 47 -17.53 2.87 3.65
C THR A 47 -18.15 2.21 4.88
N PHE A 48 -17.82 0.95 5.19
CA PHE A 48 -18.34 0.24 6.36
C PHE A 48 -17.87 0.89 7.68
N TYR A 49 -16.62 1.32 7.74
CA TYR A 49 -16.09 2.03 8.90
C TYR A 49 -16.76 3.39 9.14
N ASN A 50 -17.09 4.11 8.07
CA ASN A 50 -17.82 5.37 8.16
C ASN A 50 -19.30 5.16 8.49
N ARG A 51 -19.93 4.07 8.01
CA ARG A 51 -21.36 3.79 8.25
C ARG A 51 -21.64 3.35 9.69
N ASN A 52 -20.77 2.56 10.30
CA ASN A 52 -20.93 2.15 11.70
C ASN A 52 -20.91 3.33 12.70
N ASN A 53 -20.40 4.50 12.28
CA ASN A 53 -20.39 5.71 13.11
C ASN A 53 -21.56 6.68 12.81
N LYS A 54 -22.31 6.51 11.71
CA LYS A 54 -23.52 7.31 11.41
C LYS A 54 -24.76 6.88 12.21
N VAL A 55 -24.68 5.84 13.04
CA VAL A 55 -25.79 5.42 13.91
C VAL A 55 -25.88 6.28 15.19
N VAL A 56 -24.93 7.20 15.44
CA VAL A 56 -25.02 8.18 16.52
C VAL A 56 -24.85 9.59 15.97
N THR A 57 -25.83 10.06 15.20
CA THR A 57 -26.36 11.45 15.15
C THR A 57 -27.22 11.65 13.87
N PRO A 58 -28.54 11.84 13.99
CA PRO A 58 -29.33 12.41 12.91
C PRO A 58 -29.28 13.93 13.05
N SER A 59 -28.52 14.61 12.19
CA SER A 59 -28.76 16.03 11.91
C SER A 59 -28.29 16.37 10.50
N THR A 60 -29.28 16.41 9.61
CA THR A 60 -29.52 17.47 8.61
C THR A 60 -28.37 18.42 8.29
N ALA A 61 -27.90 18.37 7.04
CA ALA A 61 -27.61 19.47 6.11
C ALA A 61 -26.49 19.05 5.15
N ALA A 62 -26.40 19.49 3.91
CA ALA A 62 -27.31 20.06 2.94
C ALA A 62 -26.53 19.98 1.63
N VAL A 63 -27.24 19.76 0.53
CA VAL A 63 -26.69 19.71 -0.82
C VAL A 63 -25.99 21.03 -1.12
N ALA A 64 -24.78 20.95 -1.69
CA ALA A 64 -24.06 22.09 -2.19
C ALA A 64 -24.85 22.76 -3.32
N SER A 65 -25.21 24.02 -3.14
CA SER A 65 -25.58 24.92 -4.23
C SER A 65 -24.92 26.28 -3.98
N HIS A 66 -24.03 26.56 -4.91
CA HIS A 66 -23.30 27.78 -5.20
C HIS A 66 -24.26 28.98 -5.35
N GLU A 67 -23.99 30.10 -4.68
CA GLU A 67 -24.20 31.47 -5.17
C GLU A 67 -23.67 32.54 -4.20
N SER A 68 -22.85 33.45 -4.73
CA SER A 68 -22.63 34.83 -4.23
C SER A 68 -23.36 35.75 -5.20
N PRO A 69 -23.94 36.89 -4.78
CA PRO A 69 -23.15 38.12 -4.66
C PRO A 69 -23.57 39.16 -3.58
N GLU A 70 -22.56 39.91 -3.13
CA GLU A 70 -22.46 41.35 -2.82
C GLU A 70 -23.36 42.14 -1.81
N GLN A 71 -22.64 43.05 -1.12
CA GLN A 71 -23.00 44.39 -0.58
C GLN A 71 -23.51 44.58 0.86
N GLY A 72 -22.73 45.35 1.65
CA GLY A 72 -23.28 46.40 2.53
C GLY A 72 -22.71 46.55 3.95
N GLY A 73 -21.68 47.41 4.12
CA GLY A 73 -21.69 48.50 5.13
C GLY A 73 -21.30 48.27 6.61
N HIS A 74 -20.28 49.04 7.03
CA HIS A 74 -20.19 49.84 8.27
C HIS A 74 -19.30 49.37 9.47
N TRP A 75 -18.18 50.11 9.60
CA TRP A 75 -17.35 50.56 10.74
C TRP A 75 -17.54 50.01 12.18
N HIS A 76 -16.42 49.64 12.82
CA HIS A 76 -15.87 50.34 14.02
C HIS A 76 -14.45 49.83 14.42
N CYS A 77 -13.55 50.78 14.72
CA CYS A 77 -12.23 50.60 15.33
C CYS A 77 -12.25 50.90 16.85
N HIS A 78 -11.12 50.58 17.52
CA HIS A 78 -10.68 50.81 18.91
C HIS A 78 -10.87 49.61 19.87
N GLY A 79 -9.93 49.21 20.73
CA GLY A 79 -8.62 49.75 21.10
C GLY A 79 -7.81 48.73 21.92
N HIS A 80 -6.53 49.03 22.14
CA HIS A 80 -5.61 48.29 23.00
C HIS A 80 -6.00 48.36 24.48
N GLU A 81 -5.84 47.25 25.23
CA GLU A 81 -5.35 47.29 26.61
C GLU A 81 -4.81 45.92 27.07
N HIS A 82 -3.72 45.97 27.84
CA HIS A 82 -2.95 44.83 28.34
C HIS A 82 -3.61 44.20 29.58
N ALA A 83 -3.67 42.87 29.63
CA ALA A 83 -3.73 42.14 30.90
C ALA A 83 -2.98 40.79 30.77
N HIS A 84 -1.85 40.69 31.46
CA HIS A 84 -1.17 39.43 31.73
C HIS A 84 -2.02 38.60 32.69
N GLY A 85 -2.57 37.49 32.20
CA GLY A 85 -3.17 36.44 33.02
C GLY A 85 -2.61 35.09 32.58
N HIS A 86 -1.87 34.44 33.49
CA HIS A 86 -1.46 33.04 33.33
C HIS A 86 -2.71 32.15 33.36
N ALA A 87 -3.27 31.86 32.19
CA ALA A 87 -4.25 30.81 32.02
C ALA A 87 -3.53 29.54 31.54
N HIS A 88 -3.56 28.51 32.37
CA HIS A 88 -3.23 27.15 31.95
C HIS A 88 -4.04 26.83 30.69
N GLY A 89 -3.33 26.58 29.58
CA GLY A 89 -3.90 26.18 28.31
C GLY A 89 -4.64 24.86 28.44
N MET A 90 -5.89 24.92 28.87
CA MET A 90 -6.89 23.93 28.53
C MET A 90 -7.22 24.21 27.07
N MET A 91 -6.52 23.50 26.18
CA MET A 91 -6.90 23.39 24.78
C MET A 91 -8.36 22.92 24.76
N SER A 92 -9.27 23.86 24.60
CA SER A 92 -10.63 23.57 24.17
C SER A 92 -10.47 23.10 22.73
N ASP A 93 -10.09 21.84 22.54
CA ASP A 93 -10.20 21.17 21.25
C ASP A 93 -11.63 21.44 20.78
N LYS A 94 -11.77 22.24 19.73
CA LYS A 94 -13.07 22.35 19.08
C LYS A 94 -13.49 20.93 18.73
N PRO A 95 -14.76 20.55 18.96
CA PRO A 95 -15.22 19.19 18.69
C PRO A 95 -14.91 18.74 17.23
N GLU A 96 -14.85 19.70 16.30
CA GLU A 96 -14.45 19.51 14.90
C GLU A 96 -12.99 19.06 14.71
N ASP A 97 -12.03 19.64 15.45
CA ASP A 97 -10.60 19.30 15.34
C ASP A 97 -10.31 17.91 15.91
N ALA A 98 -10.98 17.55 17.01
CA ALA A 98 -10.89 16.23 17.61
C ALA A 98 -11.54 15.14 16.72
N GLU A 99 -12.61 15.47 15.98
CA GLU A 99 -13.22 14.55 15.03
C GLU A 99 -12.36 14.33 13.78
N ALA A 100 -11.76 15.39 13.24
CA ALA A 100 -10.82 15.32 12.13
C ALA A 100 -9.59 14.45 12.49
N GLY A 101 -9.04 14.60 13.69
CA GLY A 101 -7.94 13.76 14.18
C GLY A 101 -8.31 12.28 14.28
N ARG A 102 -9.50 11.96 14.80
CA ARG A 102 -10.00 10.56 14.87
C ARG A 102 -10.24 9.97 13.48
N MET A 103 -10.72 10.76 12.53
CA MET A 103 -10.92 10.33 11.14
C MET A 103 -9.58 10.02 10.46
N GLN A 104 -8.58 10.87 10.66
CA GLN A 104 -7.22 10.66 10.13
C GLN A 104 -6.58 9.40 10.72
N LEU A 105 -6.68 9.18 12.03
CA LEU A 105 -6.17 7.96 12.68
C LEU A 105 -6.85 6.69 12.15
N ARG A 106 -8.16 6.73 11.89
CA ARG A 106 -8.89 5.61 11.28
C ARG A 106 -8.38 5.32 9.87
N ARG A 107 -8.20 6.36 9.06
CA ARG A 107 -7.62 6.24 7.72
C ARG A 107 -6.24 5.58 7.78
N ASN A 108 -5.35 6.07 8.64
CA ASN A 108 -4.00 5.49 8.81
C ASN A 108 -4.06 4.00 9.21
N ARG A 109 -5.01 3.61 10.06
CA ARG A 109 -5.22 2.21 10.44
C ARG A 109 -5.67 1.36 9.26
N VAL A 110 -6.63 1.83 8.46
CA VAL A 110 -7.08 1.11 7.26
C VAL A 110 -5.92 0.94 6.28
N VAL A 111 -5.17 2.01 6.00
CA VAL A 111 -3.98 1.97 5.14
C VAL A 111 -2.98 0.91 5.63
N VAL A 112 -2.67 0.87 6.93
CA VAL A 112 -1.76 -0.16 7.49
C VAL A 112 -2.32 -1.57 7.32
N GLN A 113 -3.62 -1.79 7.54
CA GLN A 113 -4.21 -3.12 7.36
C GLN A 113 -4.16 -3.59 5.91
N VAL A 114 -4.52 -2.71 4.97
CA VAL A 114 -4.51 -3.01 3.54
C VAL A 114 -3.08 -3.23 3.05
N LEU A 115 -2.13 -2.41 3.54
CA LEU A 115 -0.70 -2.54 3.25
C LEU A 115 -0.10 -3.83 3.79
N GLU A 116 -0.38 -4.19 5.04
CA GLU A 116 0.06 -5.46 5.62
C GLU A 116 -0.47 -6.64 4.82
N MET A 117 -1.76 -6.65 4.49
CA MET A 117 -2.37 -7.73 3.70
C MET A 117 -1.69 -7.86 2.33
N GLY A 118 -1.39 -6.72 1.70
CA GLY A 118 -0.68 -6.68 0.43
C GLY A 118 0.73 -7.24 0.50
N ILE A 119 1.49 -6.83 1.52
CA ILE A 119 2.85 -7.33 1.78
C ILE A 119 2.80 -8.84 2.07
N VAL A 120 1.87 -9.32 2.90
CA VAL A 120 1.71 -10.75 3.20
C VAL A 120 1.52 -11.56 1.92
N VAL A 121 0.56 -11.18 1.08
CA VAL A 121 0.31 -11.88 -0.19
C VAL A 121 1.56 -11.85 -1.09
N HIS A 122 2.18 -10.68 -1.21
CA HIS A 122 3.39 -10.50 -2.01
C HIS A 122 4.56 -11.37 -1.54
N SER A 123 4.84 -11.36 -0.23
CA SER A 123 5.92 -12.13 0.38
C SER A 123 5.72 -13.64 0.26
N VAL A 124 4.47 -14.15 0.33
CA VAL A 124 4.19 -15.57 0.05
C VAL A 124 4.54 -15.91 -1.40
N VAL A 125 4.11 -15.07 -2.34
CA VAL A 125 4.29 -15.31 -3.78
C VAL A 125 5.77 -15.29 -4.17
N ILE A 126 6.53 -14.29 -3.70
CA ILE A 126 8.00 -14.26 -3.86
C ILE A 126 8.64 -15.49 -3.23
N GLY A 127 8.27 -15.81 -1.98
CA GLY A 127 8.82 -16.95 -1.25
C GLY A 127 8.59 -18.26 -2.00
N LEU A 128 7.39 -18.46 -2.55
CA LEU A 128 7.05 -19.64 -3.33
C LEU A 128 7.93 -19.77 -4.58
N GLY A 129 8.11 -18.68 -5.33
CA GLY A 129 9.00 -18.66 -6.51
C GLY A 129 10.46 -18.96 -6.15
N MET A 130 10.96 -18.35 -5.07
CA MET A 130 12.33 -18.61 -4.58
C MET A 130 12.50 -20.06 -4.12
N GLY A 131 11.56 -20.60 -3.35
CA GLY A 131 11.59 -21.98 -2.86
C GLY A 131 11.40 -23.01 -3.97
N ALA A 132 10.77 -22.64 -5.08
CA ALA A 132 10.66 -23.48 -6.25
C ALA A 132 11.98 -23.57 -7.04
N SER A 133 12.76 -22.49 -7.05
CA SER A 133 14.01 -22.41 -7.83
C SER A 133 15.04 -23.48 -7.42
N GLN A 134 15.59 -24.19 -8.41
CA GLN A 134 16.58 -25.26 -8.23
C GLN A 134 18.02 -24.84 -8.54
N SER A 135 18.27 -23.62 -9.02
CA SER A 135 19.59 -23.15 -9.44
C SER A 135 20.30 -22.34 -8.35
N VAL A 136 21.32 -22.93 -7.73
CA VAL A 136 22.13 -22.28 -6.67
C VAL A 136 22.79 -20.98 -7.15
N CYS A 137 23.16 -20.90 -8.43
CA CYS A 137 23.73 -19.70 -9.05
C CYS A 137 22.74 -18.53 -9.15
N THR A 138 21.44 -18.81 -9.17
CA THR A 138 20.36 -17.81 -9.17
C THR A 138 19.92 -17.48 -7.74
N ILE A 139 19.82 -18.49 -6.88
CA ILE A 139 19.35 -18.31 -5.49
C ILE A 139 20.28 -17.40 -4.67
N ARG A 140 21.61 -17.54 -4.81
CA ARG A 140 22.57 -16.74 -4.04
C ARG A 140 22.42 -15.21 -4.21
N PRO A 141 22.49 -14.66 -5.43
CA PRO A 141 22.28 -13.23 -5.65
C PRO A 141 20.83 -12.81 -5.34
N LEU A 142 19.85 -13.65 -5.67
CA LEU A 142 18.43 -13.39 -5.42
C LEU A 142 18.11 -13.24 -3.92
N VAL A 143 18.69 -14.08 -3.06
CA VAL A 143 18.54 -13.95 -1.60
C VAL A 143 19.11 -12.63 -1.10
N ALA A 144 20.31 -12.24 -1.56
CA ALA A 144 20.90 -10.97 -1.17
C ALA A 144 20.03 -9.78 -1.63
N ALA A 145 19.56 -9.79 -2.88
CA ALA A 145 18.69 -8.76 -3.42
C ALA A 145 17.37 -8.65 -2.65
N ILE A 146 16.75 -9.78 -2.29
CA ILE A 146 15.49 -9.77 -1.55
C ILE A 146 15.70 -9.38 -0.08
N CYS A 147 16.84 -9.66 0.54
CA CYS A 147 17.13 -9.12 1.87
C CYS A 147 17.13 -7.58 1.87
N PHE A 148 17.74 -6.95 0.86
CA PHE A 148 17.70 -5.49 0.71
C PHE A 148 16.28 -5.00 0.38
N HIS A 149 15.55 -5.71 -0.48
CA HIS A 149 14.15 -5.41 -0.79
C HIS A 149 13.29 -5.41 0.48
N GLN A 150 13.35 -6.48 1.26
CA GLN A 150 12.58 -6.68 2.48
C GLN A 150 12.95 -5.64 3.55
N LEU A 151 14.22 -5.19 3.59
CA LEU A 151 14.63 -4.09 4.46
C LEU A 151 13.88 -2.79 4.13
N PHE A 152 13.79 -2.43 2.85
CA PHE A 152 13.08 -1.21 2.42
C PHE A 152 11.56 -1.33 2.61
N GLU A 153 10.96 -2.49 2.30
CA GLU A 153 9.54 -2.74 2.58
C GLU A 153 9.23 -2.65 4.08
N GLY A 154 10.09 -3.21 4.93
CA GLY A 154 9.94 -3.17 6.38
C GLY A 154 10.06 -1.76 6.97
N MET A 155 10.97 -0.93 6.43
CA MET A 155 11.05 0.48 6.82
C MET A 155 9.79 1.26 6.43
N GLY A 156 9.24 1.02 5.24
CA GLY A 156 7.99 1.65 4.78
C GLY A 156 6.80 1.27 5.67
N LEU A 157 6.60 -0.03 5.88
CA LEU A 157 5.55 -0.55 6.75
C LEU A 157 5.70 -0.02 8.20
N GLY A 158 6.92 0.00 8.73
CA GLY A 158 7.21 0.54 10.07
C GLY A 158 6.77 2.00 10.21
N GLY A 159 6.99 2.83 9.17
CA GLY A 159 6.50 4.20 9.13
C GLY A 159 4.97 4.30 9.23
N CYS A 160 4.25 3.47 8.47
CA CYS A 160 2.79 3.44 8.51
C CYS A 160 2.26 2.94 9.88
N ILE A 161 2.89 1.91 10.46
CA ILE A 161 2.53 1.37 11.79
C ILE A 161 2.66 2.44 12.88
N LEU A 162 3.70 3.28 12.80
CA LEU A 162 3.89 4.39 13.74
C LEU A 162 2.77 5.42 13.63
N GLN A 163 2.32 5.74 12.40
CA GLN A 163 1.23 6.70 12.15
C GLN A 163 -0.17 6.18 12.54
N ALA A 164 -0.36 4.86 12.65
CA ALA A 164 -1.63 4.25 13.03
C ALA A 164 -1.87 4.18 14.55
N GLU A 165 -0.86 4.55 15.36
CA GLU A 165 -0.88 4.59 16.82
C GLU A 165 -1.41 3.29 17.46
N TYR A 166 -1.03 2.14 16.88
CA TYR A 166 -1.44 0.85 17.41
C TYR A 166 -0.81 0.53 18.77
N GLY A 167 -1.53 -0.24 19.58
CA GLY A 167 -1.01 -0.83 20.80
C GLY A 167 0.06 -1.89 20.52
N VAL A 168 0.93 -2.15 21.50
CA VAL A 168 2.09 -3.06 21.36
C VAL A 168 1.70 -4.45 20.84
N LYS A 169 0.57 -5.00 21.28
CA LYS A 169 0.08 -6.32 20.83
C LYS A 169 -0.18 -6.35 19.32
N MET A 170 -0.83 -5.32 18.79
CA MET A 170 -1.13 -5.22 17.36
C MET A 170 0.14 -4.97 16.55
N LYS A 171 1.03 -4.08 17.04
CA LYS A 171 2.34 -3.86 16.43
C LYS A 171 3.16 -5.17 16.34
N ALA A 172 3.19 -5.94 17.43
CA ALA A 172 3.86 -7.24 17.47
C ALA A 172 3.23 -8.24 16.48
N GLY A 173 1.90 -8.24 16.34
CA GLY A 173 1.20 -9.06 15.34
C GLY A 173 1.58 -8.73 13.91
N LEU A 174 1.60 -7.44 13.54
CA LEU A 174 2.02 -6.99 12.20
C LEU A 174 3.47 -7.37 11.92
N VAL A 175 4.39 -7.09 12.84
CA VAL A 175 5.81 -7.46 12.68
C VAL A 175 6.00 -8.98 12.57
N PHE A 176 5.19 -9.76 13.30
CA PHE A 176 5.21 -11.23 13.22
C PHE A 176 4.79 -11.71 11.82
N PHE A 177 3.68 -11.21 11.27
CA PHE A 177 3.24 -11.58 9.93
C PHE A 177 4.27 -11.16 8.87
N PHE A 178 4.71 -9.90 8.88
CA PHE A 178 5.79 -9.43 8.01
C PHE A 178 7.03 -10.35 8.01
N SER A 179 7.49 -10.77 9.20
CA SER A 179 8.73 -11.55 9.33
C SER A 179 8.58 -13.03 8.95
N THR A 180 7.40 -13.61 9.16
CA THR A 180 7.19 -15.07 9.01
C THR A 180 6.66 -15.47 7.63
N THR A 181 6.02 -14.55 6.92
CA THR A 181 5.32 -14.86 5.68
C THR A 181 6.26 -15.26 4.55
N MET A 182 7.40 -14.58 4.40
CA MET A 182 8.38 -14.95 3.37
C MET A 182 9.04 -16.33 3.65
N PRO A 183 9.56 -16.63 4.85
CA PRO A 183 10.03 -17.98 5.19
C PRO A 183 8.97 -19.07 4.97
N PHE A 184 7.71 -18.77 5.31
CA PHE A 184 6.59 -19.67 5.02
C PHE A 184 6.42 -19.92 3.51
N GLY A 185 6.45 -18.87 2.69
CA GLY A 185 6.40 -18.98 1.23
C GLY A 185 7.54 -19.83 0.67
N VAL A 186 8.77 -19.64 1.16
CA VAL A 186 9.94 -20.45 0.76
C VAL A 186 9.76 -21.92 1.14
N ALA A 187 9.33 -22.20 2.36
CA ALA A 187 9.05 -23.58 2.80
C ALA A 187 7.95 -24.24 1.96
N LEU A 188 6.90 -23.49 1.62
CA LEU A 188 5.82 -23.95 0.74
C LEU A 188 6.32 -24.22 -0.68
N GLY A 189 7.14 -23.34 -1.26
CA GLY A 189 7.78 -23.55 -2.57
C GLY A 189 8.64 -24.81 -2.60
N LEU A 190 9.47 -25.01 -1.56
CA LEU A 190 10.29 -26.22 -1.39
C LEU A 190 9.44 -27.49 -1.23
N ALA A 191 8.27 -27.40 -0.60
CA ALA A 191 7.36 -28.52 -0.49
C ALA A 191 6.71 -28.86 -1.84
N LEU A 192 6.34 -27.84 -2.62
CA LEU A 192 5.70 -28.02 -3.93
C LEU A 192 6.64 -28.61 -4.97
N THR A 193 7.94 -28.33 -4.94
CA THR A 193 8.93 -28.93 -5.86
C THR A 193 9.09 -30.44 -5.70
N LYS A 194 8.69 -31.00 -4.55
CA LYS A 194 8.65 -32.46 -4.35
C LYS A 194 7.50 -33.12 -5.10
N VAL A 195 6.47 -32.37 -5.47
CA VAL A 195 5.23 -32.87 -6.09
C VAL A 195 5.10 -32.39 -7.53
N TYR A 196 5.57 -31.18 -7.84
CA TYR A 196 5.52 -30.55 -9.15
C TYR A 196 6.93 -30.29 -9.69
N ARG A 197 7.12 -30.53 -10.98
CA ARG A 197 8.30 -30.02 -11.70
C ARG A 197 8.07 -28.57 -12.09
N ASP A 198 9.10 -27.73 -12.04
CA ASP A 198 9.01 -26.29 -12.33
C ASP A 198 8.44 -25.99 -13.73
N ASN A 199 8.70 -26.86 -14.72
CA ASN A 199 8.18 -26.75 -16.08
C ASN A 199 6.81 -27.41 -16.30
N SER A 200 6.14 -27.84 -15.23
CA SER A 200 4.79 -28.38 -15.33
C SER A 200 3.81 -27.27 -15.75
N PRO A 201 2.91 -27.50 -16.72
CA PRO A 201 1.91 -26.51 -17.12
C PRO A 201 1.14 -25.93 -15.92
N THR A 202 0.77 -26.78 -14.95
CA THR A 202 0.05 -26.34 -13.75
C THR A 202 0.89 -25.41 -12.87
N ALA A 203 2.19 -25.68 -12.71
CA ALA A 203 3.08 -24.85 -11.91
C ALA A 203 3.24 -23.47 -12.56
N LEU A 204 3.51 -23.44 -13.88
CA LEU A 204 3.63 -22.21 -14.66
C LEU A 204 2.36 -21.36 -14.61
N ILE A 205 1.18 -21.99 -14.74
CA ILE A 205 -0.11 -21.29 -14.67
C ILE A 205 -0.32 -20.70 -13.27
N VAL A 206 -0.17 -21.50 -12.21
CA VAL A 206 -0.45 -21.06 -10.84
C VAL A 206 0.51 -19.95 -10.43
N VAL A 207 1.82 -20.14 -10.62
CA VAL A 207 2.83 -19.14 -10.27
C VAL A 207 2.67 -17.89 -11.12
N GLY A 208 2.42 -18.04 -12.42
CA GLY A 208 2.20 -16.92 -13.34
C GLY A 208 0.99 -16.07 -12.94
N LEU A 209 -0.15 -16.68 -12.60
CA LEU A 209 -1.35 -15.97 -12.15
C LEU A 209 -1.17 -15.32 -10.78
N LEU A 210 -0.51 -16.00 -9.84
CA LEU A 210 -0.22 -15.45 -8.51
C LEU A 210 0.74 -14.25 -8.61
N ASN A 211 1.77 -14.32 -9.47
CA ASN A 211 2.67 -13.21 -9.75
C ASN A 211 1.91 -12.02 -10.38
N ALA A 212 1.03 -12.28 -11.35
CA ALA A 212 0.20 -11.23 -11.95
C ALA A 212 -0.68 -10.52 -10.91
N ALA A 213 -1.39 -11.31 -10.08
CA ALA A 213 -2.27 -10.79 -9.04
C ALA A 213 -1.49 -9.98 -8.00
N SER A 214 -0.34 -10.51 -7.55
CA SER A 214 0.56 -9.81 -6.61
C SER A 214 1.08 -8.49 -7.19
N ALA A 215 1.51 -8.47 -8.45
CA ALA A 215 1.97 -7.25 -9.10
C ALA A 215 0.87 -6.19 -9.21
N GLY A 216 -0.36 -6.60 -9.55
CA GLY A 216 -1.52 -5.71 -9.59
C GLY A 216 -1.85 -5.10 -8.23
N LEU A 217 -1.88 -5.94 -7.20
CA LEU A 217 -2.09 -5.50 -5.82
C LEU A 217 -1.02 -4.47 -5.41
N LEU A 218 0.26 -4.77 -5.63
CA LEU A 218 1.35 -3.87 -5.24
C LEU A 218 1.35 -2.55 -6.00
N HIS A 219 1.00 -2.55 -7.29
CA HIS A 219 0.85 -1.31 -8.04
C HIS A 219 -0.21 -0.41 -7.41
N TYR A 220 -1.36 -0.97 -7.03
CA TYR A 220 -2.38 -0.24 -6.30
C TYR A 220 -1.86 0.29 -4.96
N MET A 221 -1.23 -0.57 -4.15
CA MET A 221 -0.67 -0.18 -2.85
C MET A 221 0.35 0.95 -2.96
N ALA A 222 1.28 0.87 -3.92
CA ALA A 222 2.30 1.88 -4.11
C ALA A 222 1.70 3.20 -4.58
N LEU A 223 0.91 3.19 -5.66
CA LEU A 223 0.43 4.41 -6.30
C LEU A 223 -0.69 5.09 -5.52
N VAL A 224 -1.66 4.31 -5.03
CA VAL A 224 -2.90 4.85 -4.44
C VAL A 224 -2.76 4.98 -2.92
N GLU A 225 -2.34 3.94 -2.23
CA GLU A 225 -2.33 3.93 -0.76
C GLU A 225 -1.15 4.69 -0.15
N LEU A 226 0.03 4.65 -0.78
CA LEU A 226 1.22 5.32 -0.29
C LEU A 226 1.45 6.65 -1.00
N LEU A 227 1.77 6.64 -2.30
CA LEU A 227 2.19 7.84 -3.02
C LEU A 227 1.07 8.88 -3.09
N ALA A 228 -0.15 8.50 -3.48
CA ALA A 228 -1.24 9.47 -3.57
C ALA A 228 -1.59 10.02 -2.18
N ALA A 229 -1.59 9.20 -1.12
CA ALA A 229 -1.86 9.67 0.24
C ALA A 229 -0.83 10.70 0.73
N ASP A 230 0.47 10.49 0.45
CA ASP A 230 1.54 11.41 0.85
C ASP A 230 1.56 12.68 -0.02
N PHE A 231 1.50 12.54 -1.34
CA PHE A 231 1.62 13.67 -2.27
C PHE A 231 0.38 14.57 -2.29
N LEU A 232 -0.82 14.01 -2.11
CA LEU A 232 -2.07 14.79 -2.02
C LEU A 232 -2.34 15.30 -0.60
N GLY A 233 -1.49 14.94 0.37
CA GLY A 233 -1.59 15.41 1.74
C GLY A 233 -1.27 16.91 1.88
N PRO A 234 -1.84 17.59 2.89
CA PRO A 234 -1.72 19.04 3.07
C PRO A 234 -0.26 19.50 3.27
N LYS A 235 0.61 18.64 3.82
CA LYS A 235 2.04 18.95 4.04
C LYS A 235 2.82 19.12 2.73
N LEU A 236 2.64 18.21 1.77
CA LEU A 236 3.36 18.27 0.49
C LEU A 236 2.71 19.28 -0.46
N GLN A 237 1.38 19.36 -0.46
CA GLN A 237 0.64 20.35 -1.27
C GLN A 237 0.95 21.81 -0.86
N GLY A 238 1.38 22.05 0.39
CA GLY A 238 1.79 23.37 0.86
C GLY A 238 3.18 23.82 0.38
N SER A 239 3.99 22.95 -0.24
CA SER A 239 5.37 23.30 -0.63
C SER A 239 5.85 22.53 -1.86
N VAL A 240 5.91 23.23 -3.00
CA VAL A 240 6.41 22.69 -4.28
C VAL A 240 7.86 22.20 -4.17
N ARG A 241 8.71 22.89 -3.39
CA ARG A 241 10.10 22.45 -3.17
C ARG A 241 10.15 21.10 -2.48
N LEU A 242 9.35 20.91 -1.43
CA LEU A 242 9.28 19.63 -0.71
C LEU A 242 8.72 18.53 -1.63
N GLN A 243 7.68 18.83 -2.40
CA GLN A 243 7.09 17.90 -3.36
C GLN A 243 8.11 17.43 -4.41
N LEU A 244 8.93 18.33 -4.96
CA LEU A 244 9.99 17.97 -5.91
C LEU A 244 11.09 17.11 -5.28
N VAL A 245 11.49 17.41 -4.03
CA VAL A 245 12.47 16.59 -3.28
C VAL A 245 11.91 15.19 -3.03
N CYS A 246 10.66 15.08 -2.58
CA CYS A 246 9.99 13.79 -2.39
C CYS A 246 9.86 13.01 -3.71
N LEU A 247 9.52 13.69 -4.81
CA LEU A 247 9.44 13.06 -6.13
C LEU A 247 10.80 12.53 -6.59
N ALA A 248 11.86 13.31 -6.41
CA ALA A 248 13.22 12.87 -6.72
C ALA A 248 13.61 11.64 -5.87
N ALA A 249 13.25 11.62 -4.58
CA ALA A 249 13.50 10.48 -3.71
C ALA A 249 12.74 9.22 -4.16
N VAL A 250 11.46 9.35 -4.58
CA VAL A 250 10.67 8.24 -5.15
C VAL A 250 11.32 7.69 -6.42
N LEU A 251 11.75 8.57 -7.33
CA LEU A 251 12.42 8.17 -8.57
C LEU A 251 13.75 7.46 -8.30
N LEU A 252 14.53 7.96 -7.34
CA LEU A 252 15.77 7.30 -6.91
C LEU A 252 15.49 5.92 -6.30
N GLY A 253 14.45 5.79 -5.48
CA GLY A 253 14.00 4.51 -4.95
C GLY A 253 13.62 3.53 -6.07
N ALA A 254 12.76 3.96 -7.01
CA ALA A 254 12.36 3.15 -8.16
C ALA A 254 13.56 2.72 -9.03
N GLY A 255 14.54 3.62 -9.23
CA GLY A 255 15.80 3.33 -9.89
C GLY A 255 16.62 2.27 -9.15
N ALA A 256 16.78 2.40 -7.83
CA ALA A 256 17.49 1.43 -7.00
C ALA A 256 16.82 0.05 -7.05
N MET A 257 15.49 -0.02 -6.94
CA MET A 257 14.73 -1.28 -7.07
C MET A 257 14.91 -1.92 -8.44
N SER A 258 15.03 -1.12 -9.50
CA SER A 258 15.26 -1.61 -10.87
C SER A 258 16.68 -2.16 -11.06
N LEU A 259 17.69 -1.53 -10.45
CA LEU A 259 19.06 -2.04 -10.44
C LEU A 259 19.18 -3.36 -9.69
N MET A 260 18.51 -3.48 -8.53
CA MET A 260 18.44 -4.75 -7.80
C MET A 260 17.80 -5.85 -8.63
N ALA A 261 16.71 -5.55 -9.35
CA ALA A 261 16.05 -6.52 -10.23
C ALA A 261 16.91 -6.97 -11.41
N LYS A 262 17.85 -6.14 -11.90
CA LYS A 262 18.81 -6.54 -12.94
C LYS A 262 19.93 -7.43 -12.38
N TRP A 263 20.24 -7.29 -11.09
CA TRP A 263 21.35 -7.96 -10.44
C TRP A 263 20.95 -9.32 -9.81
N ALA A 264 19.67 -9.45 -9.43
CA ALA A 264 19.05 -10.69 -8.96
C ALA A 264 18.81 -11.67 -10.10
#